data_AF-A0A6J8AN13-F1
#
_entry.id   AF-A0A6J8AN13-F1
#
_cell.length_a   1.000
_cell.length_b   1.000
_cell.length_c   1.000
_cell.angle_alpha   90.00
_cell.angle_beta   90.00
_cell.angle_gamma   90.00
#
_symmetry.space_group_name_H-M   'P 1'
#
loop_
_entity.id
_entity.type
_entity.pdbx_description
1 polymer ?
#
loop_
_entity_poly.entity_id
_entity_poly.type
_entity_poly.pdbx_seq_one_letter_code
_entity_poly.pdbx_strand_id
1 'polypeptide(L)'
;MAYSPPMQHVSSITYSQQRPPWVDEMFKRMDKFESKLDKLDQIDNLVTTIKTKVIRLEQGTNSLDERLEHVEKCTQLSDDYDGQKVKFADMKSELINISKAIKSSTSEVNKIDKKLTSSVSDLRNECGKLKESILDIQMKSTSNNLIFYNTPEAETEVCSEVIQRFCADTMKIENPERIHVIDARRLGKKKVLK
;
A
#
# COMPACT_ATOMS: atom_id res chain seq x y z
N MET A 1 113.18 79.85 -43.85
CA MET A 1 113.97 80.79 -43.02
C MET A 1 113.47 80.68 -41.60
N ALA A 2 114.42 80.43 -40.69
CA ALA A 2 114.20 80.19 -39.27
C ALA A 2 113.69 81.43 -38.55
N TYR A 3 112.98 81.24 -37.44
CA TYR A 3 113.26 81.86 -36.13
C TYR A 3 112.24 81.34 -35.12
N SER A 4 112.70 80.50 -34.19
CA SER A 4 112.00 80.25 -32.92
C SER A 4 112.58 81.17 -31.86
N PRO A 5 111.75 81.91 -31.12
CA PRO A 5 112.13 82.49 -29.83
C PRO A 5 111.13 82.07 -28.72
N PRO A 6 111.38 82.37 -27.44
CA PRO A 6 112.04 81.47 -26.48
C PRO A 6 111.06 80.87 -25.45
N MET A 7 111.41 79.70 -24.91
CA MET A 7 110.73 79.02 -23.81
C MET A 7 110.75 79.87 -22.53
N GLN A 8 109.58 80.29 -22.06
CA GLN A 8 109.37 80.75 -20.69
C GLN A 8 108.92 79.55 -19.85
N HIS A 9 109.74 79.18 -18.87
CA HIS A 9 109.34 78.29 -17.78
C HIS A 9 108.17 78.92 -17.03
N VAL A 10 106.99 78.32 -17.10
CA VAL A 10 105.89 78.58 -16.17
C VAL A 10 105.47 77.25 -15.57
N SER A 11 105.86 77.11 -14.30
CA SER A 11 105.34 76.26 -13.24
C SER A 11 104.30 75.20 -13.64
N SER A 12 104.65 73.95 -13.37
CA SER A 12 103.73 72.83 -13.24
C SER A 12 102.60 73.17 -12.29
N ILE A 13 101.48 73.70 -12.79
CA ILE A 13 100.24 73.74 -12.03
C ILE A 13 99.57 72.39 -12.22
N THR A 14 99.81 71.51 -11.25
CA THR A 14 98.93 70.38 -10.96
C THR A 14 97.54 70.93 -10.64
N TYR A 15 96.70 71.10 -11.65
CA TYR A 15 95.26 71.09 -11.43
C TYR A 15 94.86 69.64 -11.23
N SER A 16 94.73 69.25 -9.95
CA SER A 16 93.90 68.11 -9.60
C SER A 16 92.53 68.37 -10.21
N GLN A 17 92.15 67.61 -11.25
CA GLN A 17 90.76 67.51 -11.63
C GLN A 17 90.06 66.77 -10.49
N GLN A 18 89.72 67.51 -9.44
CA GLN A 18 88.80 67.04 -8.43
C GLN A 18 87.48 66.76 -9.14
N ARG A 19 87.01 65.53 -8.97
CA ARG A 19 85.73 65.07 -9.49
C ARG A 19 84.65 66.10 -9.15
N PRO A 20 83.85 66.58 -10.12
CA PRO A 20 82.77 67.52 -9.84
C PRO A 20 81.79 66.94 -8.79
N PRO A 21 81.39 67.72 -7.76
CA PRO A 21 80.50 67.25 -6.69
C PRO A 21 79.16 66.68 -7.15
N TRP A 22 78.67 67.10 -8.32
CA TRP A 22 77.43 66.56 -8.91
C TRP A 22 77.55 65.08 -9.30
N VAL A 23 78.77 64.61 -9.58
CA VAL A 23 79.02 63.22 -9.94
C VAL A 23 78.83 62.33 -8.71
N ASP A 24 79.37 62.70 -7.55
CA ASP A 24 79.20 61.92 -6.31
C ASP A 24 77.73 61.83 -5.86
N GLU A 25 76.97 62.92 -6.01
CA GLU A 25 75.52 62.91 -5.76
C GLU A 25 74.76 62.01 -6.75
N MET A 26 75.20 61.92 -8.02
CA MET A 26 74.63 60.97 -8.97
C MET A 26 74.88 59.52 -8.57
N PHE A 27 76.10 59.16 -8.14
CA PHE A 27 76.40 57.81 -7.67
C PHE A 27 75.55 57.46 -6.43
N LYS A 28 75.44 58.37 -5.46
CA LYS A 28 74.58 58.17 -4.29
C LYS A 28 73.10 57.97 -4.64
N ARG A 29 72.61 58.63 -5.70
CA ARG A 29 71.24 58.41 -6.21
C ARG A 29 71.12 57.07 -6.93
N MET A 30 72.14 56.66 -7.67
CA MET A 30 72.20 55.35 -8.34
C MET A 30 72.18 54.21 -7.32
N ASP A 31 72.97 54.30 -6.24
CA ASP A 31 72.96 53.31 -5.16
C ASP A 31 71.56 53.20 -4.50
N LYS A 32 70.88 54.35 -4.32
CA LYS A 32 69.49 54.37 -3.83
C LYS A 32 68.52 53.73 -4.82
N PHE A 33 68.75 53.86 -6.13
CA PHE A 33 67.94 53.22 -7.15
C PHE A 33 68.17 51.71 -7.16
N GLU A 34 69.41 51.28 -7.08
CA GLU A 34 69.79 49.86 -7.01
C GLU A 34 69.15 49.19 -5.80
N SER A 35 69.23 49.81 -4.61
CA SER A 35 68.55 49.30 -3.41
C SER A 35 67.01 49.26 -3.54
N LYS A 36 66.41 50.18 -4.31
CA LYS A 36 64.97 50.16 -4.59
C LYS A 36 64.60 49.06 -5.60
N LEU A 37 65.46 48.79 -6.58
CA LEU A 37 65.29 47.69 -7.53
C LEU A 37 65.35 46.34 -6.80
N ASP A 38 66.31 46.14 -5.90
CA ASP A 38 66.39 44.92 -5.06
C ASP A 38 65.11 44.68 -4.24
N LYS A 39 64.53 45.75 -3.69
CA LYS A 39 63.24 45.66 -2.97
C LYS A 39 62.09 45.32 -3.91
N LEU A 40 62.12 45.79 -5.15
CA LEU A 40 61.12 45.49 -6.16
C LEU A 40 61.17 44.01 -6.56
N ASP A 41 62.37 43.44 -6.70
CA ASP A 41 62.56 42.00 -6.94
C ASP A 41 62.09 41.16 -5.74
N GLN A 42 62.32 41.61 -4.51
CA GLN A 42 61.79 40.93 -3.32
C GLN A 42 60.26 40.96 -3.29
N ILE A 43 59.64 42.09 -3.65
CA ILE A 43 58.18 42.21 -3.76
C ILE A 43 57.65 41.26 -4.83
N ASP A 44 58.29 41.19 -5.99
CA ASP A 44 57.87 40.30 -7.09
C ASP A 44 57.87 38.82 -6.67
N ASN A 45 58.92 38.40 -5.95
CA ASN A 45 59.00 37.05 -5.39
C ASN A 45 57.89 36.77 -4.36
N LEU A 46 57.57 37.74 -3.49
CA LEU A 46 56.47 37.61 -2.53
C LEU A 46 55.11 37.54 -3.24
N VAL A 47 54.89 38.35 -4.27
CA VAL A 47 53.66 38.34 -5.09
C VAL A 47 53.49 36.99 -5.78
N THR A 48 54.56 36.44 -6.37
CA THR A 48 54.54 35.11 -6.99
C THR A 48 54.20 34.01 -5.98
N THR A 49 54.75 34.12 -4.77
CA THR A 49 54.44 33.20 -3.66
C THR A 49 52.98 33.31 -3.23
N ILE A 50 52.46 34.54 -3.08
CA ILE A 50 51.06 34.80 -2.72
C ILE A 50 50.14 34.23 -3.79
N LYS A 51 50.41 34.48 -5.08
CA LYS A 51 49.62 33.96 -6.20
C LYS A 51 49.50 32.44 -6.14
N THR A 52 50.61 31.75 -5.89
CA THR A 52 50.62 30.28 -5.78
C THR A 52 49.77 29.79 -4.60
N LYS A 53 49.87 30.47 -3.44
CA LYS A 53 49.04 30.15 -2.27
C LYS A 53 47.56 30.40 -2.51
N VAL A 54 47.20 31.49 -3.20
CA VAL A 54 45.81 31.80 -3.56
C VAL A 54 45.22 30.72 -4.46
N ILE A 55 45.94 30.28 -5.50
CA ILE A 55 45.50 29.19 -6.38
C ILE A 55 45.26 27.90 -5.58
N ARG A 56 46.16 27.57 -4.65
CA ARG A 56 46.00 26.38 -3.79
C ARG A 56 44.79 26.50 -2.86
N LEU A 57 44.54 27.70 -2.31
CA LEU A 57 43.36 27.94 -1.46
C LEU A 57 42.07 27.80 -2.27
N GLU A 58 42.02 28.37 -3.48
CA GLU A 58 40.88 28.26 -4.39
C GLU A 58 40.55 26.79 -4.73
N GLN A 59 41.56 25.99 -5.06
CA GLN A 59 41.41 24.55 -5.28
C GLN A 59 40.88 23.83 -4.02
N GLY A 60 41.38 24.20 -2.84
CA GLY A 60 40.92 23.66 -1.57
C GLY A 60 39.46 24.02 -1.27
N THR A 61 39.05 25.26 -1.53
CA THR A 61 37.68 25.74 -1.36
C THR A 61 36.72 25.00 -2.29
N ASN A 62 37.07 24.84 -3.57
CA ASN A 62 36.21 24.10 -4.52
C ASN A 62 36.01 22.63 -4.11
N SER A 63 37.08 21.98 -3.63
CA SER A 63 36.97 20.59 -3.12
C SER A 63 36.12 20.49 -1.86
N LEU A 64 36.16 21.50 -0.98
CA LEU A 64 35.29 21.55 0.20
C LEU A 64 33.82 21.74 -0.18
N ASP A 65 33.55 22.55 -1.20
CA ASP A 65 32.19 22.81 -1.69
C ASP A 65 31.53 21.54 -2.24
N GLU A 66 32.25 20.79 -3.08
CA GLU A 66 31.79 19.48 -3.59
C GLU A 66 31.51 18.48 -2.47
N ARG A 67 32.35 18.46 -1.44
CA ARG A 67 32.17 17.58 -0.27
C ARG A 67 30.97 18.01 0.58
N LEU A 68 30.72 19.30 0.70
CA LEU A 68 29.57 19.83 1.42
C LEU A 68 28.27 19.43 0.73
N GLU A 69 28.19 19.57 -0.60
CA GLU A 69 27.03 19.14 -1.38
C GLU A 69 26.74 17.63 -1.20
N HIS A 70 27.78 16.80 -1.15
CA HIS A 70 27.61 15.37 -0.87
C HIS A 70 27.09 15.12 0.56
N VAL A 71 27.59 15.83 1.56
CA VAL A 71 27.14 15.70 2.96
C VAL A 71 25.67 16.12 3.11
N GLU A 72 25.24 17.18 2.43
CA GLU A 72 23.84 17.62 2.44
C GLU A 72 22.93 16.53 1.85
N LYS A 73 23.32 15.93 0.71
CA LYS A 73 22.60 14.80 0.12
C LYS A 73 22.53 13.60 1.06
N CYS A 74 23.62 13.26 1.74
CA CYS A 74 23.63 12.18 2.73
C CYS A 74 22.70 12.46 3.92
N THR A 75 22.67 13.70 4.40
CA THR A 75 21.77 14.11 5.49
C THR A 75 20.32 13.96 5.07
N GLN A 76 19.95 14.43 3.88
CA GLN A 76 18.58 14.29 3.36
C GLN A 76 18.17 12.81 3.22
N LEU A 77 19.06 11.95 2.73
CA LEU A 77 18.80 10.51 2.65
C LEU A 77 18.62 9.86 4.02
N SER A 78 19.35 10.34 5.03
CA SER A 78 19.19 9.88 6.42
C SER A 78 17.81 10.25 6.97
N ASP A 79 17.37 11.48 6.77
CA ASP A 79 16.06 11.96 7.22
C ASP A 79 14.92 11.20 6.52
N ASP A 80 15.05 10.96 5.21
CA ASP A 80 14.09 10.17 4.45
C ASP A 80 14.02 8.72 4.95
N TYR A 81 15.17 8.12 5.28
CA TYR A 81 15.25 6.77 5.84
C TYR A 81 14.56 6.68 7.21
N ASP A 82 14.81 7.64 8.09
CA ASP A 82 14.13 7.70 9.40
C ASP A 82 12.61 7.90 9.23
N GLY A 83 12.19 8.73 8.26
CA GLY A 83 10.78 8.86 7.90
C GLY A 83 10.15 7.56 7.39
N GLN A 84 10.87 6.77 6.58
CA GLN A 84 10.41 5.45 6.13
C GLN A 84 10.30 4.46 7.30
N LYS A 85 11.23 4.51 8.25
CA LYS A 85 11.23 3.65 9.44
C LYS A 85 9.99 3.87 10.31
N VAL A 86 9.57 5.14 10.48
CA VAL A 86 8.32 5.48 11.19
C VAL A 86 7.11 4.92 10.45
N LYS A 87 6.98 5.17 9.14
CA LYS A 87 5.88 4.63 8.32
C LYS A 87 5.79 3.10 8.39
N PHE A 88 6.94 2.41 8.39
CA PHE A 88 6.98 0.96 8.52
C PHE A 88 6.48 0.49 9.89
N ALA A 89 6.83 1.21 10.97
CA ALA A 89 6.33 0.92 12.31
C ALA A 89 4.80 1.10 12.39
N ASP A 90 4.27 2.17 11.79
CA ASP A 90 2.84 2.44 11.72
C ASP A 90 2.11 1.33 10.95
N MET A 91 2.58 0.99 9.75
CA MET A 91 2.04 -0.12 8.94
C MET A 91 2.06 -1.45 9.70
N LYS A 92 3.13 -1.74 10.44
CA LYS A 92 3.23 -2.95 11.26
C LYS A 92 2.17 -2.97 12.36
N SER A 93 1.90 -1.81 12.98
CA SER A 93 0.87 -1.69 14.01
C SER A 93 -0.54 -1.91 13.44
N GLU A 94 -0.82 -1.37 12.25
CA GLU A 94 -2.08 -1.57 11.54
C GLU A 94 -2.30 -3.05 11.19
N LEU A 95 -1.27 -3.73 10.68
CA LEU A 95 -1.33 -5.16 10.39
C LEU A 95 -1.66 -6.00 11.63
N ILE A 96 -1.11 -5.65 12.80
CA ILE A 96 -1.43 -6.33 14.06
C ILE A 96 -2.90 -6.12 14.43
N ASN A 97 -3.42 -4.90 14.26
CA ASN A 97 -4.81 -4.57 14.57
C ASN A 97 -5.79 -5.28 13.63
N ILE A 98 -5.52 -5.28 12.32
CA ILE A 98 -6.31 -6.00 11.32
C ILE A 98 -6.30 -7.51 11.63
N SER A 99 -5.13 -8.08 11.98
CA SER A 99 -5.04 -9.49 12.36
C SER A 99 -5.91 -9.84 13.57
N LYS A 100 -5.96 -8.97 14.59
CA LYS A 100 -6.84 -9.14 15.75
C LYS A 100 -8.32 -9.06 15.35
N ALA A 101 -8.70 -8.10 14.52
CA ALA A 101 -10.07 -7.94 14.04
C ALA A 101 -10.54 -9.15 13.22
N ILE A 102 -9.68 -9.70 12.36
CA ILE A 102 -9.95 -10.93 11.60
C ILE A 102 -10.19 -12.10 12.56
N LYS A 103 -9.31 -12.32 13.54
CA LYS A 103 -9.47 -13.42 14.52
C LYS A 103 -10.78 -13.32 15.29
N SER A 104 -11.16 -12.11 15.72
CA SER A 104 -12.44 -11.86 16.40
C SER A 104 -13.62 -12.15 15.47
N SER A 105 -13.61 -11.63 14.25
CA SER A 105 -14.67 -11.84 13.27
C SER A 105 -14.85 -13.33 12.91
N THR A 106 -13.75 -14.05 12.68
CA THR A 106 -13.76 -15.50 12.45
C THR A 106 -14.39 -16.27 13.62
N SER A 107 -14.11 -15.86 14.86
CA SER A 107 -14.71 -16.49 16.04
C SER A 107 -16.22 -16.27 16.13
N GLU A 108 -16.71 -15.08 15.74
CA GLU A 108 -18.15 -14.79 15.71
C GLU A 108 -18.85 -15.53 14.58
N VAL A 109 -18.27 -15.59 13.39
CA VAL A 109 -18.78 -16.38 12.27
C VAL A 109 -18.93 -17.85 12.68
N ASN A 110 -17.93 -18.43 13.33
CA ASN A 110 -18.00 -19.81 13.83
C ASN A 110 -19.10 -20.03 14.89
N LYS A 111 -19.38 -19.04 15.73
CA LYS A 111 -20.50 -19.11 16.68
C LYS A 111 -21.84 -19.07 15.96
N ILE A 112 -21.98 -18.22 14.96
CA ILE A 112 -23.19 -18.10 14.15
C ILE A 112 -23.43 -19.41 13.37
N ASP A 113 -22.40 -19.95 12.75
CA ASP A 113 -22.46 -21.22 12.00
C ASP A 113 -22.94 -22.39 12.87
N LYS A 114 -22.38 -22.51 14.08
CA LYS A 114 -22.82 -23.53 15.06
C LYS A 114 -24.29 -23.35 15.47
N LYS A 115 -24.71 -22.11 15.76
CA LYS A 115 -26.11 -21.81 16.11
C LYS A 115 -27.04 -22.17 14.97
N LEU A 116 -26.71 -21.76 13.75
CA LEU A 116 -27.50 -22.05 12.55
C LEU A 116 -27.61 -23.55 12.31
N THR A 117 -26.50 -24.29 12.42
CA THR A 117 -26.47 -25.75 12.28
C THR A 117 -27.39 -26.43 13.29
N SER A 118 -27.37 -26.00 14.56
CA SER A 118 -28.28 -26.51 15.59
C SER A 118 -29.74 -26.22 15.23
N SER A 119 -30.07 -24.97 14.90
CA SER A 119 -31.45 -24.59 14.56
C SER A 119 -32.00 -25.32 13.34
N VAL A 120 -31.17 -25.54 12.31
CA VAL A 120 -31.55 -26.33 11.13
C VAL A 120 -31.81 -27.80 11.51
N SER A 121 -30.99 -28.37 12.38
CA SER A 121 -31.20 -29.73 12.90
C SER A 121 -32.52 -29.83 13.67
N ASP A 122 -32.81 -28.87 14.54
CA ASP A 122 -34.04 -28.83 15.33
C ASP A 122 -35.28 -28.73 14.43
N LEU A 123 -35.26 -27.82 13.45
CA LEU A 123 -36.33 -27.67 12.47
C LEU A 123 -36.54 -28.93 11.64
N ARG A 124 -35.46 -29.62 11.27
CA ARG A 124 -35.53 -30.88 10.53
C ARG A 124 -36.20 -31.98 11.36
N ASN A 125 -35.89 -32.05 12.65
CA ASN A 125 -36.49 -32.99 13.58
C ASN A 125 -37.98 -32.72 13.78
N GLU A 126 -38.37 -31.46 13.99
CA GLU A 126 -39.78 -31.05 14.09
C GLU A 126 -40.55 -31.35 12.80
N CYS A 127 -39.98 -31.03 11.64
CA CYS A 127 -40.56 -31.43 10.35
C CYS A 127 -40.76 -32.94 10.23
N GLY A 128 -39.83 -33.74 10.76
CA GLY A 128 -39.93 -35.20 10.79
C GLY A 128 -41.12 -35.66 11.63
N LYS A 129 -41.25 -35.16 12.86
CA LYS A 129 -42.36 -35.48 13.77
C LYS A 129 -43.71 -35.09 13.18
N LEU A 130 -43.80 -33.89 12.59
CA LEU A 130 -45.03 -33.41 11.96
C LEU A 130 -45.44 -34.29 10.78
N LYS A 131 -44.49 -34.73 9.95
CA LYS A 131 -44.78 -35.67 8.84
C LYS A 131 -45.31 -36.99 9.35
N GLU A 132 -44.70 -37.56 10.39
CA GLU A 132 -45.15 -38.81 11.00
C GLU A 132 -46.55 -38.67 11.60
N SER A 133 -46.81 -37.57 12.33
CA SER A 133 -48.13 -37.28 12.89
C SER A 133 -49.20 -37.13 11.81
N ILE A 134 -48.90 -36.44 10.70
CA ILE A 134 -49.83 -36.32 9.57
C ILE A 134 -50.16 -37.70 8.98
N LEU A 135 -49.16 -38.55 8.77
CA LEU A 135 -49.35 -39.90 8.24
C LEU A 135 -50.23 -40.74 9.17
N ASP A 136 -49.96 -40.72 10.48
CA ASP A 136 -50.76 -41.43 11.48
C ASP A 136 -52.23 -40.95 11.50
N ILE A 137 -52.45 -39.64 11.48
CA ILE A 137 -53.81 -39.06 11.40
C ILE A 137 -54.50 -39.49 10.11
N GLN A 138 -53.81 -39.43 8.96
CA GLN A 138 -54.38 -39.84 7.68
C GLN A 138 -54.77 -41.32 7.71
N MET A 139 -53.89 -42.21 8.18
CA MET A 139 -54.18 -43.64 8.31
C MET A 139 -55.39 -43.90 9.21
N LYS A 140 -55.48 -43.23 10.36
CA LYS A 140 -56.63 -43.34 11.28
C LYS A 140 -57.91 -42.78 10.69
N SER A 141 -57.84 -41.67 9.95
CA SER A 141 -58.99 -41.06 9.32
C SER A 141 -59.52 -41.88 8.13
N THR A 142 -58.66 -42.64 7.45
CA THR A 142 -59.06 -43.48 6.31
C THR A 142 -59.26 -44.94 6.66
N SER A 143 -59.00 -45.37 7.89
CA SER A 143 -59.05 -46.78 8.29
C SER A 143 -60.42 -47.42 8.09
N ASN A 144 -61.48 -46.64 8.29
CA ASN A 144 -62.87 -47.08 8.13
C ASN A 144 -63.41 -46.81 6.71
N ASN A 145 -62.58 -46.25 5.81
CA ASN A 145 -62.99 -46.01 4.45
C ASN A 145 -62.77 -47.27 3.62
N LEU A 146 -63.83 -47.75 2.98
CA LEU A 146 -63.76 -48.86 2.03
C LEU A 146 -63.65 -48.32 0.61
N ILE A 147 -62.77 -48.91 -0.19
CA ILE A 147 -62.64 -48.60 -1.61
C ILE A 147 -63.20 -49.75 -2.41
N PHE A 148 -64.26 -49.47 -3.17
CA PHE A 148 -64.88 -50.41 -4.09
C PHE A 148 -64.34 -50.16 -5.50
N TYR A 149 -63.70 -51.18 -6.08
CA TYR A 149 -63.20 -51.14 -7.45
C TYR A 149 -64.17 -51.86 -8.39
N ASN A 150 -64.07 -51.55 -9.68
CA ASN A 150 -64.83 -52.20 -10.75
C ASN A 150 -66.36 -52.12 -10.60
N THR A 151 -66.86 -51.04 -10.01
CA THR A 151 -68.29 -50.73 -9.92
C THR A 151 -68.69 -49.90 -11.14
N PRO A 152 -69.62 -50.36 -11.99
CA PRO A 152 -70.05 -49.64 -13.19
C PRO A 152 -70.51 -48.21 -12.86
N GLU A 153 -70.17 -47.23 -13.70
CA GLU A 153 -70.57 -45.83 -13.52
C GLU A 153 -71.86 -45.52 -14.28
N ALA A 154 -72.75 -44.74 -13.67
CA ALA A 154 -73.91 -44.13 -14.34
C ALA A 154 -73.91 -42.60 -14.12
N GLU A 155 -74.52 -41.84 -15.03
CA GLU A 155 -74.54 -40.37 -14.98
C GLU A 155 -75.29 -39.83 -13.75
N THR A 156 -76.38 -40.49 -13.36
CA THR A 156 -77.19 -40.17 -12.19
C THR A 156 -77.25 -41.38 -11.26
N GLU A 157 -76.23 -41.53 -10.41
CA GLU A 157 -76.16 -42.61 -9.43
C GLU A 157 -76.19 -42.08 -8.00
N VAL A 158 -76.90 -42.79 -7.14
CA VAL A 158 -76.81 -42.62 -5.69
C VAL A 158 -75.78 -43.64 -5.18
N CYS A 159 -74.57 -43.17 -4.87
CA CYS A 159 -73.43 -44.04 -4.56
C CYS A 159 -73.69 -45.00 -3.40
N SER A 160 -74.50 -44.63 -2.40
CA SER A 160 -74.88 -45.50 -1.29
C SER A 160 -75.73 -46.70 -1.75
N GLU A 161 -76.67 -46.50 -2.67
CA GLU A 161 -77.50 -47.58 -3.23
C GLU A 161 -76.66 -48.53 -4.09
N VAL A 162 -75.71 -47.99 -4.86
CA VAL A 162 -74.76 -48.80 -5.66
C VAL A 162 -73.95 -49.71 -4.76
N ILE A 163 -73.48 -49.22 -3.60
CA ILE A 163 -72.75 -50.04 -2.62
C ILE A 163 -73.67 -51.11 -2.02
N GLN A 164 -74.90 -50.77 -1.63
CA GLN A 164 -75.84 -51.74 -1.06
C GLN A 164 -76.19 -52.87 -2.05
N ARG A 165 -76.44 -52.54 -3.32
CA ARG A 165 -76.63 -53.55 -4.39
C ARG A 165 -75.38 -54.41 -4.57
N PHE A 166 -74.20 -53.79 -4.61
CA PHE A 166 -72.94 -54.54 -4.69
C PHE A 166 -72.78 -55.54 -3.53
N CYS A 167 -73.09 -55.12 -2.30
CA CYS A 167 -73.08 -55.98 -1.12
C CYS A 167 -74.05 -57.18 -1.25
N ALA A 168 -75.25 -56.95 -1.79
CA ALA A 168 -76.27 -57.98 -1.99
C ALA A 168 -75.89 -58.95 -3.11
N ASP A 169 -75.53 -58.41 -4.28
CA ASP A 169 -75.40 -59.17 -5.52
C ASP A 169 -74.06 -59.88 -5.60
N THR A 170 -72.97 -59.18 -5.20
CA THR A 170 -71.61 -59.69 -5.32
C THR A 170 -71.13 -60.35 -4.04
N MET A 171 -71.31 -59.68 -2.89
CA MET A 171 -70.82 -60.21 -1.60
C MET A 171 -71.82 -61.11 -0.87
N LYS A 172 -73.07 -61.22 -1.36
CA LYS A 172 -74.14 -62.04 -0.78
C LYS A 172 -74.44 -61.72 0.69
N ILE A 173 -74.32 -60.45 1.07
CA ILE A 173 -74.65 -59.99 2.42
C ILE A 173 -76.17 -59.90 2.55
N GLU A 174 -76.73 -60.59 3.55
CA GLU A 174 -78.15 -60.52 3.87
C GLU A 174 -78.52 -59.17 4.51
N ASN A 175 -79.61 -58.57 4.07
CA ASN A 175 -80.12 -57.27 4.55
C ASN A 175 -79.12 -56.10 4.40
N PRO A 176 -78.65 -55.78 3.18
CA PRO A 176 -77.67 -54.72 2.91
C PRO A 176 -78.15 -53.32 3.32
N GLU A 177 -79.46 -53.11 3.44
CA GLU A 177 -80.06 -51.82 3.86
C GLU A 177 -79.70 -51.45 5.31
N ARG A 178 -79.27 -52.41 6.14
CA ARG A 178 -78.79 -52.14 7.51
C ARG A 178 -77.39 -51.54 7.56
N ILE A 179 -76.68 -51.50 6.44
CA ILE A 179 -75.34 -50.90 6.37
C ILE A 179 -75.49 -49.38 6.35
N HIS A 180 -75.12 -48.73 7.46
CA HIS A 180 -75.09 -47.28 7.53
C HIS A 180 -73.85 -46.74 6.82
N VAL A 181 -74.06 -46.07 5.69
CA VAL A 181 -73.02 -45.37 4.95
C VAL A 181 -73.00 -43.90 5.39
N ILE A 182 -71.85 -43.39 5.84
CA ILE A 182 -71.72 -41.99 6.29
C ILE A 182 -71.55 -41.05 5.09
N ASP A 183 -70.66 -41.39 4.17
CA ASP A 183 -70.43 -40.68 2.90
C ASP A 183 -69.99 -41.72 1.85
N ALA A 184 -70.50 -41.60 0.63
CA ALA A 184 -70.10 -42.45 -0.49
C ALA A 184 -69.98 -41.63 -1.75
N ARG A 185 -68.84 -41.75 -2.42
CA ARG A 185 -68.51 -40.97 -3.61
C ARG A 185 -67.54 -41.70 -4.50
N ARG A 186 -67.59 -41.39 -5.80
CA ARG A 186 -66.56 -41.79 -6.76
C ARG A 186 -65.27 -41.01 -6.50
N LEU A 187 -64.14 -41.71 -6.50
CA LEU A 187 -62.83 -41.08 -6.46
C LEU A 187 -62.55 -40.42 -7.83
N GLY A 188 -62.20 -39.13 -7.84
CA GLY A 188 -61.82 -38.39 -9.05
C GLY A 188 -62.88 -37.46 -9.64
N LYS A 189 -64.16 -37.56 -9.24
CA LYS A 189 -65.19 -36.56 -9.61
C LYS A 189 -65.05 -35.33 -8.70
N LYS A 190 -64.88 -34.13 -9.28
CA LYS A 190 -64.78 -32.85 -8.53
C LYS A 190 -66.05 -32.65 -7.67
N LYS A 191 -65.89 -32.17 -6.43
CA LYS A 191 -67.02 -31.68 -5.62
C LYS A 191 -67.76 -30.60 -6.39
N VAL A 192 -69.00 -30.84 -6.76
CA VAL A 192 -69.94 -29.75 -7.06
C VAL A 192 -70.34 -29.19 -5.71
N LEU A 193 -69.73 -28.07 -5.33
CA LEU A 193 -70.16 -27.29 -4.16
C LEU A 193 -71.61 -26.85 -4.43
N LYS A 194 -72.54 -27.31 -3.60
CA LYS A 194 -73.88 -26.72 -3.50
C LYS A 194 -73.86 -25.65 -2.43
#